data_AF-A0A0L6WRD9-F1
#
_entry.id   AF-A0A0L6WRD9-F1
#
_cell.length_a   1.000
_cell.length_b   1.000
_cell.length_c   1.000
_cell.angle_alpha   90.00
_cell.angle_beta   90.00
_cell.angle_gamma   90.00
#
_symmetry.space_group_name_H-M   'P 1'
#
loop_
_entity.id
_entity.type
_entity.pdbx_description
1 polymer ?
#
loop_
_entity_poly.entity_id
_entity_poly.type
_entity_poly.pdbx_seq_one_letter_code
_entity_poly.pdbx_strand_id
1 'polypeptide(L)'
;MDSLDNRNSEEEYQLLATGSPSSYPSHVQRRRRSRVQGCLRHHTLRRILGFVVLIPIFLLLGVLWSGVPPSFEDIREFERNLPQHYVTQVHAKGGKYIRFPDHLWGHGFNNVLQEALLLHYVAEKSDRSYVFEDYVWSHLPFRYTLYDFALRPVRLPMNAFISGPTAGSLGPHSAAVNVEFWDMVCPPHMRRVISSKDSPSDAEGNEIVDWWVERLKVVQDDCLEIDSKEKVIFDRAFFDSDRIISLWPDFSSSPIITRYLWSPLVYSALLRNFPILQPESIPALYDFSTNTTLTGLVALHLRRGDYKRHCPRLAGWKSQYNGLNRLSDLPDKFDSSPYTYESDEYNDYYMQHCLPTVEQLVTRLSEIRKENQELKRVYVLTNAWGFWLNGLKEALLKDGWQDLKSTLDLFLDPKQAQVAAAVDMAIAERSQVFIGNGFSSLTSNIIMLRMVKGLKVSSNRFL
;
A
#
# COMPACT_ATOMS: atom_id res chain seq x y z
N MET A 1 -15.88 25.79 -6.16
CA MET A 1 -17.16 26.23 -5.55
C MET A 1 -18.24 25.41 -6.23
N ASP A 2 -19.15 24.86 -5.43
CA ASP A 2 -20.10 23.75 -5.70
C ASP A 2 -19.48 22.36 -5.66
N SER A 3 -20.03 21.34 -4.98
CA SER A 3 -20.94 21.22 -3.84
C SER A 3 -20.96 19.71 -3.55
N LEU A 4 -20.49 19.32 -2.36
CA LEU A 4 -20.47 17.94 -1.89
C LEU A 4 -21.91 17.44 -1.66
N ASP A 5 -22.35 16.38 -2.37
CA ASP A 5 -23.51 15.58 -1.93
C ASP A 5 -23.02 14.20 -1.48
N ASN A 6 -23.24 13.96 -0.19
CA ASN A 6 -22.79 12.81 0.57
C ASN A 6 -24.04 12.00 0.89
N ARG A 7 -24.37 11.01 0.05
CA ARG A 7 -25.48 10.09 0.32
C ARG A 7 -24.96 8.70 0.63
N ASN A 8 -25.01 8.39 1.92
CA ASN A 8 -25.04 7.03 2.44
C ASN A 8 -26.32 6.35 1.98
N SER A 9 -26.21 5.23 1.26
CA SER A 9 -27.29 4.27 1.08
C SER A 9 -26.86 2.92 1.65
N GLU A 10 -27.50 2.55 2.76
CA GLU A 10 -27.57 1.18 3.26
C GLU A 10 -28.54 0.40 2.35
N GLU A 11 -28.13 -0.72 1.76
CA GLU A 11 -29.05 -1.71 1.21
C GLU A 11 -28.59 -3.13 1.59
N GLU A 12 -29.24 -3.60 2.66
CA GLU A 12 -30.05 -4.82 2.78
C GLU A 12 -29.73 -6.06 1.91
N TYR A 13 -29.45 -7.16 2.62
CA TYR A 13 -29.40 -8.53 2.09
C TYR A 13 -30.82 -9.07 1.86
N GLN A 14 -31.18 -9.39 0.62
CA GLN A 14 -32.38 -10.17 0.32
C GLN A 14 -32.08 -11.68 0.32
N LEU A 15 -32.75 -12.40 1.22
CA LEU A 15 -32.91 -13.86 1.17
C LEU A 15 -34.30 -14.19 0.62
N LEU A 16 -34.32 -15.01 -0.43
CA LEU A 16 -35.52 -15.58 -1.04
C LEU A 16 -36.17 -16.62 -0.12
N ALA A 17 -37.50 -16.50 0.11
CA ALA A 17 -38.37 -17.65 0.35
C ALA A 17 -39.82 -17.33 -0.06
N THR A 18 -40.38 -18.27 -0.81
CA THR A 18 -41.67 -18.30 -1.51
C THR A 18 -42.87 -18.65 -0.62
N GLY A 19 -44.07 -18.16 -0.98
CA GLY A 19 -45.34 -18.90 -0.80
C GLY A 19 -46.46 -18.18 -0.04
N SER A 20 -47.53 -17.81 -0.77
CA SER A 20 -48.77 -17.14 -0.31
C SER A 20 -49.86 -18.14 0.17
N PRO A 21 -51.16 -17.76 0.34
CA PRO A 21 -51.77 -17.46 1.65
C PRO A 21 -53.06 -18.26 1.96
N SER A 22 -53.55 -18.26 3.21
CA SER A 22 -55.01 -18.38 3.45
C SER A 22 -55.49 -17.96 4.86
N SER A 23 -56.46 -17.03 4.84
CA SER A 23 -57.69 -16.92 5.67
C SER A 23 -57.67 -16.89 7.22
N TYR A 24 -58.13 -15.74 7.73
CA TYR A 24 -58.77 -15.43 9.04
C TYR A 24 -60.10 -16.19 9.30
N PRO A 25 -60.84 -16.00 10.43
CA PRO A 25 -60.49 -15.60 11.81
C PRO A 25 -61.16 -16.49 12.90
N SER A 26 -60.74 -16.41 14.18
CA SER A 26 -61.73 -16.40 15.28
C SER A 26 -61.18 -15.78 16.58
N HIS A 27 -61.92 -14.79 17.07
CA HIS A 27 -61.85 -14.23 18.40
C HIS A 27 -62.31 -15.26 19.44
N VAL A 28 -61.56 -15.47 20.54
CA VAL A 28 -62.02 -15.52 21.95
C VAL A 28 -60.76 -15.50 22.85
N GLN A 29 -60.87 -14.92 24.05
CA GLN A 29 -59.89 -14.86 25.16
C GLN A 29 -59.01 -13.59 25.27
N ARG A 30 -59.69 -12.45 25.42
CA ARG A 30 -59.16 -11.28 26.11
C ARG A 30 -59.55 -11.37 27.59
N ARG A 31 -58.56 -11.59 28.48
CA ARG A 31 -58.47 -11.15 29.90
C ARG A 31 -57.74 -12.17 30.79
N ARG A 32 -56.44 -12.39 30.54
CA ARG A 32 -55.46 -12.82 31.58
C ARG A 32 -53.99 -12.63 31.16
N ARG A 33 -53.67 -11.65 30.30
CA ARG A 33 -52.32 -11.47 29.71
C ARG A 33 -51.57 -10.17 30.05
N SER A 34 -52.06 -9.28 30.94
CA SER A 34 -51.40 -7.96 31.11
C SER A 34 -50.24 -7.90 32.12
N ARG A 35 -50.04 -8.89 33.00
CA ARG A 35 -48.88 -8.88 33.93
C ARG A 35 -47.67 -9.68 33.44
N VAL A 36 -47.88 -10.76 32.69
CA VAL A 36 -46.79 -11.60 32.15
C VAL A 36 -46.06 -10.92 30.99
N GLN A 37 -46.77 -10.15 30.15
CA GLN A 37 -46.14 -9.37 29.08
C GLN A 37 -45.27 -8.22 29.61
N GLY A 38 -45.64 -7.58 30.73
CA GLY A 38 -44.81 -6.53 31.36
C GLY A 38 -43.51 -7.07 31.95
N CYS A 39 -43.55 -8.24 32.59
CA CYS A 39 -42.37 -8.87 33.19
C CYS A 39 -41.42 -9.44 32.11
N LEU A 40 -41.95 -10.09 31.08
CA LEU A 40 -41.16 -10.53 29.91
C LEU A 40 -40.54 -9.33 29.17
N ARG A 41 -41.28 -8.21 29.03
CA ARG A 41 -40.79 -6.98 28.38
C ARG A 41 -39.74 -6.24 29.21
N HIS A 42 -39.82 -6.31 30.55
CA HIS A 42 -38.80 -5.74 31.44
C HIS A 42 -37.54 -6.62 31.51
N HIS A 43 -37.69 -7.95 31.43
CA HIS A 43 -36.57 -8.87 31.29
C HIS A 43 -35.88 -8.75 29.92
N THR A 44 -36.62 -8.53 28.82
CA THR A 44 -36.01 -8.25 27.52
C THR A 44 -35.35 -6.87 27.50
N LEU A 45 -35.95 -5.83 28.09
CA LEU A 45 -35.31 -4.51 28.16
C LEU A 45 -34.04 -4.53 29.01
N ARG A 46 -34.01 -5.20 30.17
CA ARG A 46 -32.79 -5.36 30.98
C ARG A 46 -31.72 -6.18 30.28
N ARG A 47 -32.11 -7.23 29.52
CA ARG A 47 -31.16 -8.01 28.71
C ARG A 47 -30.61 -7.18 27.56
N ILE A 48 -31.46 -6.42 26.85
CA ILE A 48 -31.04 -5.49 25.79
C ILE A 48 -30.08 -4.43 26.37
N LEU A 49 -30.43 -3.83 27.52
CA LEU A 49 -29.56 -2.85 28.19
C LEU A 49 -28.22 -3.50 28.60
N GLY A 50 -28.24 -4.73 29.10
CA GLY A 50 -27.04 -5.51 29.40
C GLY A 50 -26.17 -5.76 28.17
N PHE A 51 -26.77 -6.16 27.04
CA PHE A 51 -26.06 -6.32 25.77
C PHE A 51 -25.47 -4.99 25.29
N VAL A 52 -26.23 -3.89 25.36
CA VAL A 52 -25.76 -2.55 24.97
C VAL A 52 -24.58 -2.09 25.83
N VAL A 53 -24.56 -2.41 27.13
CA VAL A 53 -23.42 -2.11 28.03
C VAL A 53 -22.21 -3.00 27.74
N LEU A 54 -22.42 -4.24 27.31
CA LEU A 54 -21.32 -5.16 26.99
C LEU A 54 -20.67 -4.89 25.63
N ILE A 55 -21.41 -4.32 24.66
CA ILE A 55 -20.87 -3.96 23.33
C ILE A 55 -19.58 -3.11 23.42
N PRO A 56 -19.53 -1.97 24.13
CA PRO A 56 -18.30 -1.18 24.22
C PRO A 56 -17.16 -1.94 24.91
N ILE A 57 -17.47 -2.84 25.85
CA ILE A 57 -16.47 -3.70 26.49
C ILE A 57 -15.91 -4.71 25.49
N PHE A 58 -16.75 -5.38 24.70
CA PHE A 58 -16.31 -6.32 23.67
C PHE A 58 -15.55 -5.62 22.54
N LEU A 59 -15.94 -4.41 22.15
CA LEU A 59 -15.20 -3.60 21.19
C LEU A 59 -13.82 -3.21 21.73
N LEU A 60 -13.75 -2.73 22.98
CA LEU A 60 -12.47 -2.41 23.62
C LEU A 60 -11.57 -3.64 23.73
N LEU A 61 -12.12 -4.78 24.16
CA LEU A 61 -11.40 -6.04 24.21
C LEU A 61 -10.92 -6.48 22.84
N GLY A 62 -11.75 -6.34 21.79
CA GLY A 62 -11.36 -6.66 20.41
C GLY A 62 -10.23 -5.78 19.89
N VAL A 63 -10.27 -4.47 20.18
CA VAL A 63 -9.18 -3.55 19.82
C VAL A 63 -7.89 -3.88 20.56
N LEU A 64 -7.97 -4.14 21.87
CA LEU A 64 -6.81 -4.48 22.68
C LEU A 64 -6.29 -5.89 22.41
N TRP A 65 -7.12 -6.80 21.88
CA TRP A 65 -6.71 -8.13 21.44
C TRP A 65 -5.67 -8.05 20.31
N SER A 66 -5.74 -7.01 19.49
CA SER A 66 -4.74 -6.74 18.45
C SER A 66 -3.38 -6.28 19.02
N GLY A 67 -3.31 -6.05 20.34
CA GLY A 67 -2.12 -5.59 21.04
C GLY A 67 -1.92 -4.08 20.97
N VAL A 68 -1.04 -3.58 21.85
CA VAL A 68 -0.54 -2.20 21.79
C VAL A 68 0.64 -2.16 20.83
N PRO A 69 0.65 -1.29 19.80
CA PRO A 69 1.76 -1.22 18.86
C PRO A 69 3.08 -0.93 19.57
N PRO A 70 4.19 -1.55 19.13
CA PRO A 70 5.49 -1.34 19.75
C PRO A 70 6.03 0.07 19.48
N SER A 71 7.00 0.48 20.30
CA SER A 71 7.81 1.67 20.02
C SER A 71 8.81 1.40 18.89
N PHE A 72 9.08 2.42 18.08
CA PHE A 72 10.09 2.42 17.02
C PHE A 72 11.30 3.29 17.37
N GLU A 73 11.51 3.57 18.65
CA GLU A 73 12.54 4.50 19.13
C GLU A 73 13.96 4.08 18.77
N ASP A 74 14.25 2.78 18.74
CA ASP A 74 15.51 2.21 18.27
C ASP A 74 15.79 2.54 16.79
N ILE A 75 14.76 2.51 15.95
CA ILE A 75 14.88 2.89 14.54
C ILE A 75 15.05 4.41 14.40
N ARG A 76 14.39 5.20 15.26
CA ARG A 76 14.59 6.67 15.29
C ARG A 76 15.99 7.03 15.76
N GLU A 77 16.51 6.31 16.74
CA GLU A 77 17.89 6.46 17.20
C GLU A 77 18.87 6.11 16.08
N PHE A 78 18.60 5.06 15.31
CA PHE A 78 19.37 4.79 14.09
C PHE A 78 19.31 5.95 13.09
N GLU A 79 18.12 6.46 12.77
CA GLU A 79 17.94 7.60 11.87
C GLU A 79 18.71 8.83 12.33
N ARG A 80 18.72 9.16 13.63
CA ARG A 80 19.49 10.29 14.19
C ARG A 80 21.01 10.13 14.13
N ASN A 81 21.49 8.89 14.03
CA ASN A 81 22.91 8.56 14.02
C ASN A 81 23.41 8.24 12.60
N LEU A 82 22.65 8.59 11.56
CA LEU A 82 23.10 8.41 10.19
C LEU A 82 24.38 9.24 9.93
N PRO A 83 25.37 8.71 9.19
CA PRO A 83 26.67 9.37 9.05
C PRO A 83 26.62 10.79 8.46
N GLN A 84 25.63 11.08 7.61
CA GLN A 84 25.43 12.40 7.03
C GLN A 84 24.84 13.43 8.01
N HIS A 85 24.49 13.04 9.24
CA HIS A 85 24.01 13.94 10.29
C HIS A 85 25.13 14.50 11.17
N TYR A 86 26.39 14.15 10.91
CA TYR A 86 27.53 14.76 11.59
C TYR A 86 27.76 16.20 11.08
N VAL A 87 27.24 17.16 11.84
CA VAL A 87 27.19 18.61 11.56
C VAL A 87 28.52 19.21 11.10
N THR A 88 29.65 18.78 11.68
CA THR A 88 31.00 19.26 11.30
C THR A 88 31.36 18.94 9.86
N GLN A 89 30.90 17.80 9.34
CA GLN A 89 31.10 17.42 7.93
C GLN A 89 30.12 18.14 6.99
N VAL A 90 28.94 18.48 7.50
CA VAL A 90 27.89 19.15 6.74
C VAL A 90 28.21 20.62 6.48
N HIS A 91 28.63 21.36 7.52
CA HIS A 91 29.06 22.76 7.33
C HIS A 91 30.30 22.87 6.43
N ALA A 92 31.21 21.90 6.49
CA ALA A 92 32.38 21.86 5.63
C ALA A 92 32.05 21.61 4.14
N LYS A 93 30.87 21.05 3.84
CA LYS A 93 30.46 20.66 2.48
C LYS A 93 29.44 21.60 1.83
N GLY A 94 28.91 22.60 2.55
CA GLY A 94 27.89 23.51 2.01
C GLY A 94 26.62 22.77 1.59
N GLY A 95 26.07 21.94 2.49
CA GLY A 95 24.92 21.09 2.20
C GLY A 95 23.68 21.89 1.80
N LYS A 96 23.20 21.65 0.58
CA LYS A 96 21.90 22.15 0.09
C LYS A 96 20.84 21.09 0.27
N TYR A 97 19.69 21.49 0.77
CA TYR A 97 18.63 20.62 1.21
C TYR A 97 17.30 21.07 0.60
N ILE A 98 16.37 20.12 0.47
CA ILE A 98 15.00 20.38 0.05
C ILE A 98 14.02 19.48 0.80
N ARG A 99 12.98 20.10 1.36
CA ARG A 99 11.93 19.44 2.12
C ARG A 99 10.56 19.62 1.46
N PHE A 100 9.76 18.56 1.52
CA PHE A 100 8.38 18.52 1.03
C PHE A 100 7.42 18.19 2.20
N PRO A 101 7.06 19.16 3.04
CA PRO A 101 6.30 18.92 4.28
C PRO A 101 4.86 18.46 4.06
N ASP A 102 4.25 18.80 2.92
CA ASP A 102 2.85 18.48 2.59
C ASP A 102 2.71 17.16 1.80
N HIS A 103 3.57 16.18 2.09
CA HIS A 103 3.51 14.84 1.48
C HIS A 103 2.24 14.08 1.90
N LEU A 104 1.90 13.06 1.12
CA LEU A 104 0.72 12.23 1.31
C LEU A 104 0.74 11.50 2.66
N TRP A 105 -0.36 11.57 3.40
CA TRP A 105 -0.52 10.95 4.71
C TRP A 105 -1.88 10.25 4.82
N GLY A 106 -2.04 9.33 5.78
CA GLY A 106 -3.30 8.62 6.01
C GLY A 106 -3.70 7.62 4.92
N HIS A 107 -2.83 7.40 3.94
CA HIS A 107 -2.98 6.40 2.89
C HIS A 107 -2.02 5.23 3.12
N GLY A 108 -2.28 4.10 2.46
CA GLY A 108 -1.39 2.94 2.54
C GLY A 108 0.04 3.29 2.09
N PHE A 109 1.03 2.66 2.74
CA PHE A 109 2.47 2.89 2.53
C PHE A 109 2.88 2.99 1.05
N ASN A 110 2.27 2.21 0.17
CA ASN A 110 2.60 2.19 -1.25
C ASN A 110 2.40 3.51 -1.99
N ASN A 111 1.37 4.28 -1.65
CA ASN A 111 1.15 5.59 -2.26
C ASN A 111 2.22 6.59 -1.77
N VAL A 112 2.52 6.54 -0.46
CA VAL A 112 3.56 7.38 0.15
C VAL A 112 4.94 7.02 -0.39
N LEU A 113 5.21 5.73 -0.63
CA LEU A 113 6.46 5.28 -1.21
C LEU A 113 6.64 5.81 -2.64
N GLN A 114 5.61 5.74 -3.50
CA GLN A 114 5.69 6.28 -4.87
C GLN A 114 6.02 7.77 -4.86
N GLU A 115 5.33 8.54 -4.03
CA GLU A 115 5.58 9.97 -3.91
C GLU A 115 6.97 10.26 -3.34
N ALA A 116 7.38 9.62 -2.24
CA ALA A 116 8.68 9.84 -1.62
C ALA A 116 9.85 9.53 -2.58
N LEU A 117 9.73 8.50 -3.42
CA LEU A 117 10.75 8.17 -4.42
C LEU A 117 10.85 9.25 -5.51
N LEU A 118 9.72 9.79 -6.00
CA LEU A 118 9.74 10.86 -7.01
C LEU A 118 10.14 12.23 -6.43
N LEU A 119 9.75 12.54 -5.19
CA LEU A 119 10.19 13.75 -4.52
C LEU A 119 11.71 13.72 -4.26
N HIS A 120 12.25 12.56 -3.88
CA HIS A 120 13.70 12.38 -3.82
C HIS A 120 14.33 12.55 -5.21
N TYR A 121 13.69 12.06 -6.27
CA TYR A 121 14.21 12.21 -7.62
C TYR A 121 14.28 13.67 -8.07
N VAL A 122 13.26 14.49 -7.73
CA VAL A 122 13.30 15.95 -7.94
C VAL A 122 14.45 16.59 -7.15
N ALA A 123 14.67 16.17 -5.89
CA ALA A 123 15.76 16.67 -5.07
C ALA A 123 17.14 16.36 -5.67
N GLU A 124 17.35 15.09 -6.08
CA GLU A 124 18.59 14.64 -6.70
C GLU A 124 18.87 15.40 -8.00
N LYS A 125 17.88 15.53 -8.89
CA LYS A 125 18.02 16.28 -10.16
C LYS A 125 18.23 17.78 -9.96
N SER A 126 17.94 18.30 -8.76
CA SER A 126 18.15 19.70 -8.38
C SER A 126 19.41 19.92 -7.54
N ASP A 127 20.32 18.94 -7.47
CA ASP A 127 21.55 18.95 -6.67
C ASP A 127 21.32 19.26 -5.18
N ARG A 128 20.25 18.71 -4.62
CA ARG A 128 19.85 18.93 -3.22
C ARG A 128 19.66 17.61 -2.47
N SER A 129 20.10 17.57 -1.22
CA SER A 129 19.76 16.51 -0.27
C SER A 129 18.27 16.51 0.01
N TYR A 130 17.62 15.38 -0.28
CA TYR A 130 16.23 15.15 0.11
C TYR A 130 16.08 15.09 1.64
N VAL A 131 15.07 15.75 2.18
CA VAL A 131 14.68 15.63 3.58
C VAL A 131 13.56 14.60 3.68
N PHE A 132 13.86 13.43 4.21
CA PHE A 132 12.88 12.38 4.39
C PHE A 132 12.15 12.51 5.73
N GLU A 133 10.88 12.11 5.72
CA GLU A 133 9.99 12.22 6.86
C GLU A 133 9.41 10.85 7.25
N ASP A 134 8.76 10.80 8.40
CA ASP A 134 8.01 9.64 8.84
C ASP A 134 6.91 9.27 7.84
N TYR A 135 6.58 7.99 7.79
CA TYR A 135 5.27 7.58 7.30
C TYR A 135 4.18 7.98 8.31
N VAL A 136 3.33 8.93 7.93
CA VAL A 136 2.26 9.46 8.78
C VAL A 136 0.91 8.81 8.46
N TRP A 137 0.38 8.03 9.41
CA TRP A 137 -0.99 7.50 9.33
C TRP A 137 -2.03 8.50 9.84
N SER A 138 -1.67 9.31 10.85
CA SER A 138 -2.59 10.26 11.46
C SER A 138 -1.86 11.43 12.11
N HIS A 139 -2.48 12.62 12.09
CA HIS A 139 -2.02 13.81 12.80
C HIS A 139 -2.60 13.95 14.21
N LEU A 140 -3.29 12.92 14.73
CA LEU A 140 -3.76 12.94 16.11
C LEU A 140 -2.58 13.15 17.09
N PRO A 141 -2.80 13.86 18.21
CA PRO A 141 -1.74 14.11 19.19
C PRO A 141 -1.36 12.86 20.02
N PHE A 142 -2.06 11.75 19.81
CA PHE A 142 -1.84 10.48 20.52
C PHE A 142 -0.81 9.62 19.80
N ARG A 143 -0.17 8.69 20.52
CA ARG A 143 0.81 7.75 19.93
C ARG A 143 0.18 6.75 18.95
N TYR A 144 -1.11 6.47 19.13
CA TYR A 144 -1.84 5.48 18.35
C TYR A 144 -3.14 6.06 17.79
N THR A 145 -3.58 5.51 16.68
CA THR A 145 -4.88 5.74 16.06
C THR A 145 -5.60 4.40 15.86
N LEU A 146 -6.92 4.45 15.75
CA LEU A 146 -7.75 3.26 15.50
C LEU A 146 -8.03 3.13 14.01
N TYR A 147 -7.65 2.00 13.42
CA TYR A 147 -7.96 1.68 12.03
C TYR A 147 -8.25 0.20 11.89
N ASP A 148 -9.37 -0.13 11.25
CA ASP A 148 -9.84 -1.51 11.03
C ASP A 148 -9.87 -2.35 12.33
N PHE A 149 -10.44 -1.77 13.38
CA PHE A 149 -10.51 -2.35 14.74
C PHE A 149 -9.17 -2.71 15.37
N ALA A 150 -8.05 -2.17 14.87
CA ALA A 150 -6.72 -2.34 15.45
C ALA A 150 -6.06 -1.01 15.77
N LEU A 151 -5.27 -0.98 16.84
CA LEU A 151 -4.39 0.15 17.12
C LEU A 151 -3.24 0.17 16.11
N ARG A 152 -2.95 1.35 15.56
CA ARG A 152 -1.83 1.60 14.66
C ARG A 152 -0.99 2.76 15.19
N PRO A 153 0.35 2.72 15.08
CA PRO A 153 1.17 3.90 15.32
C PRO A 153 0.70 5.05 14.43
N VAL A 154 0.63 6.26 14.98
CA VAL A 154 0.28 7.45 14.15
C VAL A 154 1.38 7.80 13.16
N ARG A 155 2.62 7.44 13.48
CA ARG A 155 3.82 7.68 12.68
C ARG A 155 4.77 6.52 12.81
N LEU A 156 5.39 6.13 11.71
CA LEU A 156 6.49 5.17 11.68
C LEU A 156 7.70 5.81 11.00
N PRO A 157 8.92 5.63 11.53
CA PRO A 157 10.13 6.12 10.85
C PRO A 157 10.26 5.47 9.47
N MET A 158 10.77 6.20 8.49
CA MET A 158 10.93 5.69 7.12
C MET A 158 11.86 4.46 7.11
N ASN A 159 12.88 4.43 7.97
CA ASN A 159 13.74 3.28 8.18
C ASN A 159 13.07 2.04 8.80
N ALA A 160 11.80 2.12 9.21
CA ALA A 160 11.03 0.92 9.51
C ALA A 160 10.71 0.11 8.24
N PHE A 161 10.56 0.77 7.09
CA PHE A 161 10.19 0.14 5.82
C PHE A 161 11.39 -0.04 4.88
N ILE A 162 12.19 1.01 4.69
CA ILE A 162 13.25 1.06 3.67
C ILE A 162 14.56 1.62 4.23
N SER A 163 15.69 1.18 3.70
CA SER A 163 17.03 1.67 4.07
C SER A 163 17.88 2.05 2.85
N GLY A 164 17.25 2.29 1.70
CA GLY A 164 17.91 2.83 0.50
C GLY A 164 18.12 4.36 0.56
N PRO A 165 18.54 4.99 -0.56
CA PRO A 165 18.88 6.41 -0.59
C PRO A 165 17.79 7.33 -0.06
N THR A 166 16.52 7.05 -0.37
CA THR A 166 15.35 7.84 0.09
C THR A 166 15.20 7.89 1.60
N ALA A 167 15.80 6.95 2.34
CA ALA A 167 15.79 6.94 3.78
C ALA A 167 17.21 7.05 4.37
N GLY A 168 18.09 7.77 3.66
CA GLY A 168 19.37 8.19 4.18
C GLY A 168 20.52 7.19 4.05
N SER A 169 20.45 6.21 3.14
CA SER A 169 21.66 5.45 2.80
C SER A 169 22.69 6.34 2.10
N LEU A 170 23.99 6.01 2.25
CA LEU A 170 25.07 6.74 1.58
C LEU A 170 24.94 6.65 0.04
N GLY A 171 24.79 7.80 -0.61
CA GLY A 171 24.74 7.95 -2.06
C GLY A 171 26.04 8.53 -2.64
N PRO A 172 26.20 8.53 -3.98
CA PRO A 172 27.31 9.22 -4.64
C PRO A 172 27.11 10.76 -4.62
N HIS A 173 25.86 11.22 -4.49
CA HIS A 173 25.45 12.61 -4.31
C HIS A 173 25.07 12.89 -2.84
N SER A 174 24.70 14.14 -2.54
CA SER A 174 24.30 14.61 -1.21
C SER A 174 23.24 13.69 -0.60
N ALA A 175 23.62 12.92 0.43
CA ALA A 175 22.75 11.91 1.03
C ALA A 175 21.50 12.52 1.66
N ALA A 176 20.36 11.81 1.60
CA ALA A 176 19.12 12.26 2.22
C ALA A 176 19.26 12.34 3.75
N VAL A 177 18.59 13.30 4.36
CA VAL A 177 18.63 13.54 5.82
C VAL A 177 17.25 13.45 6.43
N ASN A 178 17.15 13.09 7.71
CA ASN A 178 15.85 13.06 8.37
C ASN A 178 15.39 14.49 8.72
N VAL A 179 14.10 14.63 8.97
CA VAL A 179 13.49 15.92 9.33
C VAL A 179 14.05 16.51 10.63
N GLU A 180 14.44 15.70 11.62
CA GLU A 180 15.00 16.18 12.89
C GLU A 180 16.36 16.88 12.69
N PHE A 181 17.24 16.30 11.85
CA PHE A 181 18.50 16.89 11.46
C PHE A 181 18.29 18.16 10.65
N TRP A 182 17.37 18.12 9.67
CA TRP A 182 16.98 19.30 8.90
C TRP A 182 16.51 20.45 9.81
N ASP A 183 15.66 20.18 10.80
CA ASP A 183 15.16 21.22 11.70
C ASP A 183 16.27 21.87 12.52
N MET A 184 17.36 21.14 12.79
CA MET A 184 18.56 21.65 13.46
C MET A 184 19.41 22.54 12.56
N VAL A 185 19.71 22.13 11.33
CA VAL A 185 20.61 22.86 10.42
C VAL A 185 19.92 23.92 9.57
N CYS A 186 18.61 23.79 9.41
CA CYS A 186 17.74 24.69 8.67
C CYS A 186 16.57 25.16 9.56
N PRO A 187 16.83 25.99 10.58
CA PRO A 187 15.78 26.56 11.42
C PRO A 187 14.84 27.48 10.59
N PRO A 188 13.60 27.76 11.06
CA PRO A 188 12.59 28.47 10.26
C PRO A 188 13.04 29.78 9.61
N HIS A 189 13.91 30.55 10.25
CA HIS A 189 14.40 31.83 9.72
C HIS A 189 15.42 31.69 8.57
N MET A 190 15.98 30.49 8.36
CA MET A 190 16.88 30.19 7.23
C MET A 190 16.14 29.56 6.05
N ARG A 191 14.87 29.19 6.21
CA ARG A 191 14.12 28.47 5.18
C ARG A 191 13.59 29.43 4.13
N ARG A 192 13.89 29.13 2.86
CA ARG A 192 13.22 29.73 1.72
C ARG A 192 12.07 28.82 1.29
N VAL A 193 10.86 29.36 1.38
CA VAL A 193 9.65 28.66 0.95
C VAL A 193 9.35 28.95 -0.52
N ILE A 194 9.08 27.90 -1.29
CA ILE A 194 8.66 27.99 -2.70
C ILE A 194 7.31 27.29 -2.83
N SER A 195 6.33 27.97 -3.40
CA SER A 195 5.02 27.38 -3.65
C SER A 195 5.02 26.51 -4.91
N SER A 196 4.34 25.37 -4.84
CA SER A 196 4.03 24.50 -5.98
C SER A 196 2.85 24.96 -6.83
N LYS A 197 2.15 26.05 -6.44
CA LYS A 197 0.92 26.53 -7.09
C LYS A 197 1.04 26.64 -8.62
N ASP A 198 2.21 27.00 -9.12
CA ASP A 198 2.45 27.22 -10.55
C ASP A 198 3.07 26.00 -11.27
N SER A 199 3.25 24.86 -10.60
CA SER A 199 3.81 23.65 -11.23
C SER A 199 2.87 23.11 -12.33
N PRO A 200 3.34 22.43 -13.37
CA PRO A 200 2.44 21.80 -14.35
C PRO A 200 1.55 20.74 -13.68
N SER A 201 0.24 20.69 -14.01
CA SER A 201 -0.72 19.71 -13.45
C SER A 201 -1.04 18.55 -14.39
N ASP A 202 -1.05 18.80 -15.70
CA ASP A 202 -1.46 17.85 -16.76
C ASP A 202 -0.31 17.58 -17.74
N ALA A 203 0.92 17.67 -17.25
CA ALA A 203 2.13 17.46 -18.04
C ALA A 203 2.69 16.04 -17.86
N GLU A 204 3.53 15.64 -18.80
CA GLU A 204 4.34 14.43 -18.69
C GLU A 204 5.31 14.52 -17.50
N GLY A 205 5.67 13.37 -16.92
CA GLY A 205 6.46 13.37 -15.69
C GLY A 205 7.84 14.00 -15.85
N ASN A 206 8.50 13.81 -17.01
CA ASN A 206 9.75 14.48 -17.32
C ASN A 206 9.59 16.01 -17.35
N GLU A 207 8.51 16.53 -17.94
CA GLU A 207 8.21 17.96 -17.97
C GLU A 207 7.98 18.53 -16.56
N ILE A 208 7.29 17.79 -15.69
CA ILE A 208 7.10 18.18 -14.28
C ILE A 208 8.45 18.27 -13.56
N VAL A 209 9.32 17.27 -13.72
CA VAL A 209 10.65 17.25 -13.09
C VAL A 209 11.53 18.37 -13.64
N ASP A 210 11.60 18.54 -14.96
CA ASP A 210 12.41 19.58 -15.60
C ASP A 210 11.97 20.98 -15.18
N TRP A 211 10.65 21.20 -15.04
CA TRP A 211 10.12 22.46 -14.52
C TRP A 211 10.63 22.75 -13.11
N TRP A 212 10.62 21.75 -12.21
CA TRP A 212 11.15 21.90 -10.86
C TRP A 212 12.66 22.15 -10.86
N VAL A 213 13.42 21.39 -11.65
CA VAL A 213 14.87 21.54 -11.76
C VAL A 213 15.23 22.96 -12.21
N GLU A 214 14.62 23.47 -13.28
CA GLU A 214 14.89 24.83 -13.75
C GLU A 214 14.42 25.91 -12.76
N ARG A 215 13.28 25.69 -12.09
CA ARG A 215 12.78 26.59 -11.05
C ARG A 215 13.73 26.68 -9.86
N LEU A 216 14.36 25.58 -9.48
CA LEU A 216 15.22 25.45 -8.30
C LEU A 216 16.68 25.84 -8.58
N LYS A 217 17.12 25.76 -9.84
CA LYS A 217 18.49 26.12 -10.29
C LYS A 217 18.90 27.56 -9.96
N VAL A 218 17.94 28.49 -10.02
CA VAL A 218 18.19 29.92 -9.70
C VAL A 218 18.16 30.20 -8.19
N VAL A 219 17.72 29.23 -7.38
CA VAL A 219 17.57 29.41 -5.93
C VAL A 219 18.84 28.95 -5.23
N GLN A 220 19.57 29.90 -4.65
CA GLN A 220 20.87 29.63 -4.02
C GLN A 220 20.76 29.26 -2.55
N ASP A 221 19.62 29.49 -1.90
CA ASP A 221 19.42 29.19 -0.48
C ASP A 221 19.68 27.71 -0.17
N ASP A 222 20.40 27.45 0.91
CA ASP A 222 20.75 26.09 1.33
C ASP A 222 19.53 25.33 1.84
N CYS A 223 18.58 26.03 2.45
CA CYS A 223 17.41 25.46 3.10
C CYS A 223 16.13 25.75 2.31
N LEU A 224 15.68 24.82 1.46
CA LEU A 224 14.40 24.95 0.74
C LEU A 224 13.28 24.12 1.35
N GLU A 225 12.10 24.74 1.42
CA GLU A 225 10.85 24.08 1.76
C GLU A 225 9.82 24.31 0.65
N ILE A 226 9.20 23.25 0.14
CA ILE A 226 8.20 23.34 -0.93
C ILE A 226 6.80 23.28 -0.33
N ASP A 227 6.09 24.41 -0.36
CA ASP A 227 4.70 24.50 0.10
C ASP A 227 3.77 23.93 -0.99
N SER A 228 3.18 22.77 -0.68
CA SER A 228 2.31 22.03 -1.60
C SER A 228 0.84 22.01 -1.18
N LYS A 229 0.43 22.89 -0.26
CA LYS A 229 -0.96 22.96 0.24
C LYS A 229 -1.99 23.30 -0.83
N GLU A 230 -1.64 24.20 -1.74
CA GLU A 230 -2.53 24.58 -2.84
C GLU A 230 -2.55 23.52 -3.95
N LYS A 231 -1.40 22.88 -4.20
CA LYS A 231 -1.27 21.87 -5.25
C LYS A 231 -0.14 20.90 -4.94
N VAL A 232 -0.43 19.60 -4.89
CA VAL A 232 0.61 18.59 -4.74
C VAL A 232 1.45 18.47 -6.01
N ILE A 233 2.72 18.09 -5.88
CA ILE A 233 3.64 18.00 -7.01
C ILE A 233 3.28 16.83 -7.94
N PHE A 234 3.05 15.67 -7.34
CA PHE A 234 2.63 14.44 -8.03
C PHE A 234 1.29 14.00 -7.44
N ASP A 235 0.21 14.28 -8.16
CA ASP A 235 -1.12 13.94 -7.69
C ASP A 235 -1.51 12.48 -8.01
N ARG A 236 -2.68 12.07 -7.52
CA ARG A 236 -3.20 10.73 -7.80
C ARG A 236 -3.39 10.50 -9.31
N ALA A 237 -3.88 11.50 -10.03
CA ALA A 237 -4.13 11.38 -11.46
C ALA A 237 -2.81 11.15 -12.23
N PHE A 238 -1.70 11.68 -11.74
CA PHE A 238 -0.37 11.44 -12.29
C PHE A 238 0.02 9.97 -12.15
N PHE A 239 -0.07 9.42 -10.93
CA PHE A 239 0.25 8.02 -10.67
C PHE A 239 -0.69 7.01 -11.36
N ASP A 240 -1.95 7.39 -11.61
CA ASP A 240 -2.96 6.54 -12.27
C ASP A 240 -3.00 6.73 -13.81
N SER A 241 -1.97 7.35 -14.42
CA SER A 241 -1.92 7.67 -15.86
C SER A 241 -0.58 7.28 -16.52
N ASP A 242 -0.51 7.35 -17.85
CA ASP A 242 0.74 7.13 -18.61
C ASP A 242 1.79 8.23 -18.37
N ARG A 243 1.42 9.35 -17.74
CA ARG A 243 2.32 10.49 -17.56
C ARG A 243 3.57 10.16 -16.75
N ILE A 244 3.50 9.18 -15.86
CA ILE A 244 4.68 8.70 -15.12
C ILE A 244 5.66 7.88 -15.99
N ILE A 245 5.19 7.31 -17.11
CA ILE A 245 6.02 6.45 -17.97
C ILE A 245 7.15 7.24 -18.62
N SER A 246 6.95 8.53 -18.94
CA SER A 246 8.02 9.38 -19.49
C SER A 246 9.21 9.56 -18.54
N LEU A 247 9.04 9.36 -17.23
CA LEU A 247 10.14 9.35 -16.26
C LEU A 247 10.91 8.04 -16.25
N TRP A 248 10.29 6.93 -16.64
CA TRP A 248 10.82 5.59 -16.42
C TRP A 248 12.26 5.37 -16.95
N PRO A 249 12.64 5.81 -18.16
CA PRO A 249 13.99 5.56 -18.68
C PRO A 249 15.11 6.15 -17.82
N ASP A 250 14.95 7.37 -17.33
CA ASP A 250 15.96 8.05 -16.50
C ASP A 250 15.82 7.63 -15.03
N PHE A 251 14.59 7.59 -14.51
CA PHE A 251 14.30 7.22 -13.12
C PHE A 251 14.73 5.79 -12.77
N SER A 252 14.51 4.81 -13.65
CA SER A 252 14.92 3.41 -13.42
C SER A 252 16.44 3.22 -13.34
N SER A 253 17.21 4.15 -13.92
CA SER A 253 18.68 4.17 -13.86
C SER A 253 19.23 4.98 -12.68
N SER A 254 18.38 5.75 -12.00
CA SER A 254 18.79 6.62 -10.90
C SER A 254 19.32 5.83 -9.69
N PRO A 255 20.26 6.40 -8.91
CA PRO A 255 20.68 5.84 -7.63
C PRO A 255 19.53 5.54 -6.67
N ILE A 256 18.45 6.32 -6.72
CA ILE A 256 17.26 6.17 -5.85
C ILE A 256 16.65 4.78 -5.97
N ILE A 257 16.47 4.29 -7.21
CA ILE A 257 15.83 2.99 -7.45
C ILE A 257 16.88 1.87 -7.58
N THR A 258 18.00 2.12 -8.25
CA THR A 258 19.06 1.09 -8.42
C THR A 258 19.72 0.69 -7.11
N ARG A 259 19.69 1.55 -6.08
CA ARG A 259 20.19 1.25 -4.73
C ARG A 259 19.06 1.14 -3.71
N TYR A 260 17.83 0.93 -4.15
CA TYR A 260 16.71 0.70 -3.26
C TYR A 260 16.98 -0.49 -2.35
N LEU A 261 16.67 -0.34 -1.06
CA LEU A 261 16.78 -1.39 -0.06
C LEU A 261 15.58 -1.31 0.87
N TRP A 262 14.97 -2.46 1.19
CA TRP A 262 14.13 -2.62 2.37
C TRP A 262 14.95 -2.46 3.65
N SER A 263 14.26 -2.23 4.77
CA SER A 263 14.91 -2.08 6.07
C SER A 263 15.43 -3.40 6.64
N PRO A 264 16.40 -3.37 7.58
CA PRO A 264 16.77 -4.53 8.38
C PRO A 264 15.57 -5.18 9.09
N LEU A 265 14.56 -4.38 9.49
CA LEU A 265 13.33 -4.89 10.08
C LEU A 265 12.57 -5.80 9.10
N VAL A 266 12.41 -5.36 7.85
CA VAL A 266 11.78 -6.16 6.79
C VAL A 266 12.61 -7.40 6.46
N TYR A 267 13.92 -7.28 6.28
CA TYR A 267 14.78 -8.44 5.99
C TYR A 267 14.81 -9.47 7.11
N SER A 268 14.82 -9.02 8.37
CA SER A 268 14.75 -9.93 9.51
C SER A 268 13.44 -10.74 9.51
N ALA A 269 12.33 -10.20 8.98
CA ALA A 269 11.09 -10.94 8.82
C ALA A 269 11.22 -12.02 7.74
N LEU A 270 11.87 -11.72 6.60
CA LEU A 270 12.13 -12.70 5.55
C LEU A 270 13.00 -13.85 6.08
N LEU A 271 14.11 -13.51 6.76
CA LEU A 271 15.03 -14.48 7.35
C LEU A 271 14.35 -15.37 8.41
N ARG A 272 13.54 -14.77 9.29
CA ARG A 272 12.76 -15.52 10.30
C ARG A 272 11.80 -16.53 9.66
N ASN A 273 11.29 -16.21 8.47
CA ASN A 273 10.34 -17.04 7.73
C ASN A 273 10.99 -17.91 6.66
N PHE A 274 12.32 -18.12 6.73
CA PHE A 274 13.05 -19.04 5.85
C PHE A 274 12.36 -20.41 5.67
N PRO A 275 11.85 -21.09 6.71
CA PRO A 275 11.18 -22.38 6.55
C PRO A 275 9.85 -22.31 5.77
N ILE A 276 9.15 -21.18 5.83
CA ILE A 276 7.88 -20.98 5.10
C ILE A 276 8.18 -20.63 3.64
N LEU A 277 9.17 -19.75 3.42
CA LEU A 277 9.54 -19.28 2.08
C LEU A 277 10.32 -20.34 1.29
N GLN A 278 11.00 -21.27 1.97
CA GLN A 278 11.82 -22.36 1.41
C GLN A 278 12.71 -21.88 0.25
N PRO A 279 13.59 -20.88 0.47
CA PRO A 279 14.54 -20.47 -0.55
C PRO A 279 15.61 -21.56 -0.75
N GLU A 280 16.24 -21.59 -1.92
CA GLU A 280 17.36 -22.51 -2.19
C GLU A 280 18.62 -22.17 -1.38
N SER A 281 18.78 -20.91 -0.99
CA SER A 281 19.90 -20.42 -0.20
C SER A 281 19.50 -19.19 0.61
N ILE A 282 20.26 -18.89 1.68
CA ILE A 282 20.02 -17.68 2.49
C ILE A 282 20.20 -16.39 1.65
N PRO A 283 21.21 -16.26 0.78
CA PRO A 283 21.36 -15.10 -0.12
C PRO A 283 20.10 -14.78 -0.94
N ALA A 284 19.31 -15.77 -1.34
CA ALA A 284 18.05 -15.51 -2.06
C ALA A 284 17.04 -14.65 -1.27
N LEU A 285 17.21 -14.50 0.05
CA LEU A 285 16.38 -13.64 0.90
C LEU A 285 16.92 -12.23 1.08
N TYR A 286 18.23 -11.99 0.94
CA TYR A 286 18.86 -10.71 1.30
C TYR A 286 19.89 -10.18 0.31
N ASP A 287 20.31 -10.93 -0.71
CA ASP A 287 21.25 -10.42 -1.71
C ASP A 287 20.53 -9.52 -2.73
N PHE A 288 21.05 -8.31 -2.89
CA PHE A 288 20.51 -7.27 -3.77
C PHE A 288 21.23 -7.19 -5.11
N SER A 289 22.40 -7.82 -5.21
CA SER A 289 23.27 -7.76 -6.38
C SER A 289 22.91 -8.79 -7.45
N THR A 290 22.12 -9.80 -7.07
CA THR A 290 21.75 -10.90 -7.94
C THR A 290 20.27 -10.83 -8.32
N ASN A 291 19.98 -11.25 -9.54
CA ASN A 291 18.63 -11.52 -10.04
C ASN A 291 18.05 -12.84 -9.48
N THR A 292 18.46 -13.21 -8.26
CA THR A 292 18.06 -14.45 -7.61
C THR A 292 16.59 -14.36 -7.21
N THR A 293 15.84 -15.42 -7.50
CA THR A 293 14.42 -15.54 -7.16
C THR A 293 14.17 -16.68 -6.20
N LEU A 294 13.02 -16.65 -5.52
CA LEU A 294 12.45 -17.78 -4.80
C LEU A 294 11.90 -18.79 -5.82
N THR A 295 12.75 -19.75 -6.22
CA THR A 295 12.42 -20.76 -7.22
C THR A 295 11.14 -21.53 -6.85
N GLY A 296 10.29 -21.73 -7.85
CA GLY A 296 9.01 -22.39 -7.75
C GLY A 296 7.91 -21.59 -7.06
N LEU A 297 8.16 -20.32 -6.69
CA LEU A 297 7.18 -19.46 -6.01
C LEU A 297 6.52 -18.46 -6.96
N VAL A 298 5.19 -18.46 -6.98
CA VAL A 298 4.38 -17.35 -7.48
C VAL A 298 3.98 -16.47 -6.31
N ALA A 299 4.21 -15.17 -6.41
CA ALA A 299 3.59 -14.20 -5.52
C ALA A 299 2.36 -13.58 -6.19
N LEU A 300 1.24 -13.54 -5.48
CA LEU A 300 -0.05 -13.10 -5.97
C LEU A 300 -0.57 -11.95 -5.09
N HIS A 301 -0.68 -10.75 -5.66
CA HIS A 301 -1.28 -9.62 -4.97
C HIS A 301 -2.78 -9.55 -5.22
N LEU A 302 -3.55 -9.80 -4.16
CA LEU A 302 -5.01 -9.73 -4.19
C LEU A 302 -5.52 -8.64 -3.28
N ARG A 303 -6.07 -7.59 -3.87
CA ARG A 303 -6.74 -6.55 -3.11
C ARG A 303 -8.24 -6.86 -3.03
N ARG A 304 -8.71 -7.21 -1.83
CA ARG A 304 -10.10 -7.52 -1.50
C ARG A 304 -10.60 -6.40 -0.58
N GLY A 305 -11.21 -6.69 0.57
CA GLY A 305 -11.59 -5.67 1.57
C GLY A 305 -12.33 -4.46 0.98
N ASP A 306 -11.70 -3.28 1.05
CA ASP A 306 -12.14 -2.02 0.47
C ASP A 306 -12.40 -2.07 -1.05
N TYR A 307 -11.75 -2.97 -1.77
CA TYR A 307 -11.92 -3.12 -3.22
C TYR A 307 -13.28 -3.66 -3.65
N LYS A 308 -14.06 -4.27 -2.73
CA LYS A 308 -15.48 -4.58 -3.00
C LYS A 308 -16.28 -3.35 -3.42
N ARG A 309 -15.93 -2.18 -2.89
CA ARG A 309 -16.55 -0.90 -3.26
C ARG A 309 -15.72 -0.12 -4.29
N HIS A 310 -14.40 -0.33 -4.31
CA HIS A 310 -13.50 0.40 -5.20
C HIS A 310 -13.59 -0.07 -6.65
N CYS A 311 -13.64 -1.38 -6.91
CA CYS A 311 -13.59 -1.91 -8.28
C CYS A 311 -14.77 -1.45 -9.17
N PRO A 312 -16.02 -1.43 -8.70
CA PRO A 312 -17.12 -0.85 -9.49
C PRO A 312 -16.92 0.65 -9.79
N ARG A 313 -16.25 1.39 -8.90
CA ARG A 313 -15.95 2.82 -9.13
C ARG A 313 -14.87 3.00 -10.19
N LEU A 314 -13.87 2.13 -10.25
CA LEU A 314 -12.84 2.17 -11.30
C LEU A 314 -13.48 2.03 -12.70
N ALA A 315 -14.49 1.18 -12.84
CA ALA A 315 -15.26 1.05 -14.08
C ALA A 315 -15.96 2.38 -14.44
N GLY A 316 -16.68 2.99 -13.49
CA GLY A 316 -17.35 4.29 -13.69
C GLY A 316 -16.40 5.46 -13.95
N TRP A 317 -15.19 5.43 -13.37
CA TRP A 317 -14.14 6.41 -13.64
C TRP A 317 -13.37 6.15 -14.93
N LYS A 318 -13.69 5.06 -15.65
CA LYS A 318 -12.94 4.60 -16.83
C LYS A 318 -11.44 4.47 -16.54
N SER A 319 -11.12 4.06 -15.32
CA SER A 319 -9.74 3.97 -14.86
C SER A 319 -8.97 2.95 -15.68
N GLN A 320 -7.71 3.25 -15.90
CA GLN A 320 -6.74 2.31 -16.45
C GLN A 320 -5.93 1.71 -15.31
N TYR A 321 -5.00 0.81 -15.62
CA TYR A 321 -3.99 0.38 -14.66
C TYR A 321 -3.17 1.57 -14.13
N ASN A 322 -2.60 1.41 -12.94
CA ASN A 322 -1.67 2.40 -12.38
C ASN A 322 -0.47 2.58 -13.33
N GLY A 323 0.12 3.77 -13.38
CA GLY A 323 0.97 4.20 -14.49
C GLY A 323 2.14 3.27 -14.84
N LEU A 324 2.94 2.83 -13.86
CA LEU A 324 4.06 1.90 -14.15
C LEU A 324 3.59 0.46 -14.47
N ASN A 325 2.33 0.11 -14.18
CA ASN A 325 1.73 -1.14 -14.64
C ASN A 325 1.35 -1.10 -16.13
N ARG A 326 1.53 0.04 -16.80
CA ARG A 326 1.21 0.24 -18.22
C ARG A 326 2.44 0.29 -19.12
N LEU A 327 3.65 0.09 -18.57
CA LEU A 327 4.89 0.00 -19.35
C LEU A 327 4.74 -0.94 -20.54
N SER A 328 5.19 -0.51 -21.73
CA SER A 328 4.97 -1.21 -23.00
C SER A 328 5.51 -2.64 -22.99
N ASP A 329 6.63 -2.88 -22.30
CA ASP A 329 7.29 -4.18 -22.24
C ASP A 329 6.54 -5.23 -21.39
N LEU A 330 5.58 -4.82 -20.55
CA LEU A 330 4.80 -5.74 -19.72
C LEU A 330 3.86 -6.61 -20.58
N PRO A 331 3.76 -7.92 -20.31
CA PRO A 331 3.08 -8.85 -21.21
C PRO A 331 1.56 -8.71 -21.21
N ASP A 332 0.94 -8.52 -20.05
CA ASP A 332 -0.52 -8.38 -19.95
C ASP A 332 -0.91 -6.89 -19.99
N LYS A 333 -1.95 -6.57 -20.75
CA LYS A 333 -2.49 -5.22 -20.92
C LYS A 333 -3.95 -5.18 -20.48
N PHE A 334 -4.40 -3.99 -20.11
CA PHE A 334 -5.81 -3.71 -19.84
C PHE A 334 -6.36 -2.84 -20.96
N ASP A 335 -7.43 -3.30 -21.60
CA ASP A 335 -8.11 -2.56 -22.66
C ASP A 335 -9.63 -2.80 -22.56
N SER A 336 -10.34 -1.79 -22.04
CA SER A 336 -11.80 -1.81 -21.93
C SER A 336 -12.51 -1.24 -23.17
N SER A 337 -11.78 -0.75 -24.18
CA SER A 337 -12.35 -0.14 -25.38
C SER A 337 -13.25 -1.04 -26.24
N PRO A 338 -13.09 -2.38 -26.24
CA PRO A 338 -14.00 -3.26 -26.97
C PRO A 338 -15.41 -3.38 -26.36
N TYR A 339 -15.58 -2.97 -25.10
CA TYR A 339 -16.83 -3.14 -24.36
C TYR A 339 -17.63 -1.83 -24.30
N THR A 340 -18.94 -1.92 -24.46
CA THR A 340 -19.83 -0.75 -24.37
C THR A 340 -19.83 -0.21 -22.94
N TYR A 341 -19.52 1.07 -22.76
CA TYR A 341 -19.51 1.72 -21.44
C TYR A 341 -20.85 1.49 -20.70
N GLU A 342 -20.75 1.14 -19.41
CA GLU A 342 -21.88 0.78 -18.51
C GLU A 342 -22.65 -0.51 -18.84
N SER A 343 -22.24 -1.29 -19.85
CA SER A 343 -22.75 -2.65 -20.05
C SER A 343 -22.30 -3.61 -18.93
N ASP A 344 -23.03 -4.73 -18.79
CA ASP A 344 -22.65 -5.80 -17.87
C ASP A 344 -21.27 -6.36 -18.25
N GLU A 345 -21.00 -6.55 -19.55
CA GLU A 345 -19.69 -7.04 -20.02
C GLU A 345 -18.54 -6.08 -19.68
N TYR A 346 -18.77 -4.76 -19.79
CA TYR A 346 -17.79 -3.76 -19.40
C TYR A 346 -17.48 -3.83 -17.91
N ASN A 347 -18.53 -3.91 -17.07
CA ASN A 347 -18.35 -4.02 -15.63
C ASN A 347 -17.68 -5.34 -15.23
N ASP A 348 -18.09 -6.46 -15.83
CA ASP A 348 -17.51 -7.78 -15.59
C ASP A 348 -16.03 -7.83 -15.97
N TYR A 349 -15.63 -7.18 -17.08
CA TYR A 349 -14.23 -7.04 -17.47
C TYR A 349 -13.41 -6.33 -16.38
N TYR A 350 -13.88 -5.20 -15.85
CA TYR A 350 -13.22 -4.53 -14.72
C TYR A 350 -13.15 -5.42 -13.47
N MET A 351 -14.22 -6.14 -13.16
CA MET A 351 -14.27 -7.01 -11.99
C MET A 351 -13.33 -8.21 -12.11
N GLN A 352 -13.17 -8.78 -13.30
CA GLN A 352 -12.20 -9.85 -13.55
C GLN A 352 -10.76 -9.40 -13.27
N HIS A 353 -10.39 -8.18 -13.67
CA HIS A 353 -9.03 -7.66 -13.46
C HIS A 353 -8.81 -7.07 -12.05
N CYS A 354 -9.87 -6.57 -11.41
CA CYS A 354 -9.77 -5.86 -10.12
C CYS A 354 -10.14 -6.72 -8.90
N LEU A 355 -11.16 -7.57 -9.00
CA LEU A 355 -11.70 -8.36 -7.90
C LEU A 355 -12.12 -9.78 -8.35
N PRO A 356 -11.23 -10.57 -8.95
CA PRO A 356 -11.58 -11.86 -9.55
C PRO A 356 -12.15 -12.86 -8.53
N THR A 357 -12.96 -13.81 -9.01
CA THR A 357 -13.43 -14.94 -8.22
C THR A 357 -12.32 -15.96 -7.98
N VAL A 358 -12.56 -16.95 -7.10
CA VAL A 358 -11.59 -18.02 -6.85
C VAL A 358 -11.36 -18.85 -8.13
N GLU A 359 -12.42 -19.09 -8.91
CA GLU A 359 -12.37 -19.85 -10.15
C GLU A 359 -11.55 -19.13 -11.23
N GLN A 360 -11.72 -17.81 -11.35
CA GLN A 360 -10.92 -16.97 -12.23
C GLN A 360 -9.45 -16.97 -11.82
N LEU A 361 -9.16 -16.87 -10.52
CA LEU A 361 -7.79 -16.95 -9.99
C LEU A 361 -7.12 -18.29 -10.27
N VAL A 362 -7.83 -19.40 -10.05
CA VAL A 362 -7.32 -20.76 -10.34
C VAL A 362 -7.02 -20.90 -11.83
N THR A 363 -7.92 -20.44 -12.69
CA THR A 363 -7.73 -20.46 -14.15
C THR A 363 -6.49 -19.68 -14.55
N ARG A 364 -6.36 -18.44 -14.06
CA ARG A 364 -5.24 -17.55 -14.36
C ARG A 364 -3.89 -18.12 -13.90
N LEU A 365 -3.84 -18.66 -12.67
CA LEU A 365 -2.66 -19.32 -12.13
C LEU A 365 -2.29 -20.58 -12.92
N SER A 366 -3.27 -21.35 -13.37
CA SER A 366 -3.08 -22.56 -14.18
C SER A 366 -2.46 -22.23 -15.54
N GLU A 367 -2.90 -21.17 -16.20
CA GLU A 367 -2.30 -20.65 -17.44
C GLU A 367 -0.83 -20.28 -17.24
N ILE A 368 -0.53 -19.49 -16.21
CA ILE A 368 0.83 -19.03 -15.91
C ILE A 368 1.75 -20.21 -15.56
N ARG A 369 1.25 -21.22 -14.86
CA ARG A 369 2.00 -22.44 -14.54
C ARG A 369 2.27 -23.32 -15.78
N LYS A 370 1.39 -23.30 -16.80
CA LYS A 370 1.69 -23.99 -18.07
C LYS A 370 2.88 -23.36 -18.80
N GLU A 371 3.04 -22.04 -18.67
CA GLU A 371 4.18 -21.30 -19.22
C GLU A 371 5.46 -21.42 -18.37
N ASN A 372 5.33 -21.81 -17.10
CA ASN A 372 6.43 -21.90 -16.11
C ASN A 372 6.26 -23.17 -15.24
N GLN A 373 6.64 -24.32 -15.79
CA GLN A 373 6.36 -25.66 -15.22
C GLN A 373 7.00 -25.92 -13.86
N GLU A 374 8.02 -25.14 -13.49
CA GLU A 374 8.72 -25.19 -12.22
C GLU A 374 7.94 -24.55 -11.06
N LEU A 375 6.89 -23.77 -11.34
CA LEU A 375 6.05 -23.16 -10.33
C LEU A 375 5.24 -24.21 -9.58
N LYS A 376 5.37 -24.19 -8.24
CA LYS A 376 4.81 -25.20 -7.35
C LYS A 376 4.04 -24.62 -6.18
N ARG A 377 4.37 -23.40 -5.76
CA ARG A 377 3.88 -22.79 -4.52
C ARG A 377 3.34 -21.38 -4.80
N VAL A 378 2.33 -20.99 -4.04
CA VAL A 378 1.74 -19.65 -4.10
C VAL A 378 1.95 -18.92 -2.78
N TYR A 379 2.42 -17.68 -2.83
CA TYR A 379 2.38 -16.74 -1.73
C TYR A 379 1.38 -15.63 -2.05
N VAL A 380 0.38 -15.43 -1.20
CA VAL A 380 -0.68 -14.43 -1.39
C VAL A 380 -0.48 -13.28 -0.43
N LEU A 381 -0.35 -12.07 -0.98
CA LEU A 381 -0.38 -10.82 -0.25
C LEU A 381 -1.78 -10.21 -0.42
N THR A 382 -2.54 -10.15 0.67
CA THR A 382 -3.96 -9.75 0.62
C THR A 382 -4.48 -9.19 1.93
N ASN A 383 -5.53 -8.37 1.84
CA ASN A 383 -6.39 -7.96 2.95
C ASN A 383 -7.70 -8.78 3.04
N ALA A 384 -7.73 -9.98 2.46
CA ALA A 384 -8.87 -10.87 2.55
C ALA A 384 -8.99 -11.53 3.94
N TRP A 385 -10.21 -11.98 4.27
CA TRP A 385 -10.46 -12.75 5.48
C TRP A 385 -9.90 -14.18 5.37
N GLY A 386 -9.49 -14.75 6.50
CA GLY A 386 -8.89 -16.09 6.56
C GLY A 386 -9.75 -17.21 5.95
N PHE A 387 -11.08 -17.17 6.12
CA PHE A 387 -11.96 -18.17 5.51
C PHE A 387 -11.96 -18.11 3.97
N TRP A 388 -11.84 -16.91 3.39
CA TRP A 388 -11.77 -16.73 1.94
C TRP A 388 -10.43 -17.24 1.41
N LEU A 389 -9.34 -16.97 2.15
CA LEU A 389 -8.01 -17.50 1.87
C LEU A 389 -7.97 -19.04 1.92
N ASN A 390 -8.67 -19.65 2.89
CA ASN A 390 -8.79 -21.11 2.96
C ASN A 390 -9.51 -21.69 1.74
N GLY A 391 -10.59 -21.04 1.28
CA GLY A 391 -11.28 -21.45 0.05
C GLY A 391 -10.37 -21.38 -1.19
N LEU A 392 -9.58 -20.31 -1.32
CA LEU A 392 -8.59 -20.19 -2.39
C LEU A 392 -7.51 -21.28 -2.28
N LYS A 393 -7.01 -21.54 -1.06
CA LYS A 393 -6.02 -22.60 -0.80
C LYS A 393 -6.55 -23.97 -1.23
N GLU A 394 -7.75 -24.34 -0.81
CA GLU A 394 -8.38 -25.61 -1.19
C GLU A 394 -8.52 -25.75 -2.71
N ALA A 395 -8.96 -24.68 -3.38
CA ALA A 395 -9.13 -24.68 -4.83
C ALA A 395 -7.79 -24.86 -5.57
N LEU A 396 -6.72 -24.19 -5.13
CA LEU A 396 -5.39 -24.32 -5.74
C LEU A 396 -4.72 -25.67 -5.45
N LEU A 397 -4.90 -26.22 -4.25
CA LEU A 397 -4.44 -27.58 -3.95
C LEU A 397 -5.12 -28.61 -4.86
N LYS A 398 -6.43 -28.45 -5.12
CA LYS A 398 -7.18 -29.29 -6.06
C LYS A 398 -6.70 -29.13 -7.51
N ASP A 399 -6.30 -27.92 -7.90
CA ASP A 399 -5.66 -27.63 -9.19
C ASP A 399 -4.21 -28.17 -9.28
N GLY A 400 -3.65 -28.69 -8.19
CA GLY A 400 -2.33 -29.35 -8.17
C GLY A 400 -1.17 -28.46 -7.71
N TRP A 401 -1.45 -27.30 -7.11
CA TRP A 401 -0.43 -26.54 -6.39
C TRP A 401 -0.02 -27.29 -5.12
N GLN A 402 1.24 -27.16 -4.70
CA GLN A 402 1.74 -27.86 -3.51
C GLN A 402 1.35 -27.16 -2.22
N ASP A 403 1.29 -25.83 -2.23
CA ASP A 403 0.95 -25.03 -1.06
C ASP A 403 0.50 -23.62 -1.45
N LEU A 404 -0.29 -23.02 -0.55
CA LEU A 404 -0.57 -21.59 -0.51
C LEU A 404 -0.22 -21.06 0.88
N LYS A 405 0.60 -20.00 0.90
CA LYS A 405 0.98 -19.24 2.08
C LYS A 405 0.56 -17.79 1.93
N SER A 406 0.40 -17.10 3.05
CA SER A 406 0.07 -15.67 3.10
C SER A 406 0.77 -15.00 4.27
N THR A 407 0.59 -13.70 4.41
CA THR A 407 1.05 -12.93 5.58
C THR A 407 0.53 -13.51 6.90
N LEU A 408 -0.64 -14.15 6.90
CA LEU A 408 -1.22 -14.80 8.08
C LEU A 408 -0.44 -16.06 8.52
N ASP A 409 0.33 -16.67 7.61
CA ASP A 409 1.18 -17.82 7.91
C ASP A 409 2.57 -17.39 8.42
N LEU A 410 2.94 -16.12 8.28
CA LEU A 410 4.26 -15.64 8.66
C LEU A 410 4.38 -15.50 10.18
N PHE A 411 5.53 -15.89 10.71
CA PHE A 411 5.95 -15.53 12.05
C PHE A 411 6.51 -14.10 12.01
N LEU A 412 5.72 -13.13 12.46
CA LEU A 412 6.11 -11.74 12.58
C LEU A 412 6.14 -11.33 14.05
N ASP A 413 7.19 -10.64 14.46
CA ASP A 413 7.17 -9.94 15.76
C ASP A 413 6.26 -8.70 15.69
N PRO A 414 5.92 -8.07 16.84
CA PRO A 414 5.03 -6.92 16.86
C PRO A 414 5.48 -5.73 16.00
N LYS A 415 6.79 -5.49 15.80
CA LYS A 415 7.28 -4.39 14.95
C LYS A 415 7.14 -4.78 13.48
N GLN A 416 7.54 -6.00 13.13
CA GLN A 416 7.40 -6.56 11.79
C GLN A 416 5.94 -6.56 11.32
N ALA A 417 5.00 -6.85 12.23
CA ALA A 417 3.55 -6.83 11.93
C ALA A 417 3.03 -5.43 11.53
N GLN A 418 3.64 -4.34 12.00
CA GLN A 418 3.26 -2.98 11.58
C GLN A 418 3.78 -2.60 10.19
N VAL A 419 4.81 -3.32 9.70
CA VAL A 419 5.39 -3.12 8.36
C VAL A 419 5.12 -4.32 7.44
N ALA A 420 4.11 -5.13 7.76
CA ALA A 420 3.82 -6.37 7.04
C ALA A 420 3.57 -6.17 5.53
N ALA A 421 3.02 -5.03 5.11
CA ALA A 421 2.88 -4.70 3.70
C ALA A 421 4.23 -4.62 2.96
N ALA A 422 5.28 -4.10 3.61
CA ALA A 422 6.62 -4.09 3.04
C ALA A 422 7.27 -5.49 3.05
N VAL A 423 6.96 -6.32 4.05
CA VAL A 423 7.37 -7.73 4.08
C VAL A 423 6.77 -8.50 2.90
N ASP A 424 5.48 -8.33 2.64
CA ASP A 424 4.78 -8.90 1.49
C ASP A 424 5.40 -8.46 0.16
N MET A 425 5.68 -7.17 0.01
CA MET A 425 6.34 -6.64 -1.17
C MET A 425 7.75 -7.20 -1.35
N ALA A 426 8.53 -7.32 -0.28
CA ALA A 426 9.88 -7.88 -0.35
C ALA A 426 9.88 -9.37 -0.74
N ILE A 427 8.86 -10.13 -0.34
CA ILE A 427 8.67 -11.52 -0.80
C ILE A 427 8.27 -11.54 -2.28
N ALA A 428 7.31 -10.70 -2.69
CA ALA A 428 6.81 -10.65 -4.06
C ALA A 428 7.84 -10.12 -5.08
N GLU A 429 8.65 -9.18 -4.65
CA GLU A 429 9.81 -8.71 -5.41
C GLU A 429 10.76 -9.86 -5.74
N ARG A 430 10.89 -10.84 -4.86
CA ARG A 430 11.79 -12.00 -5.02
C ARG A 430 11.13 -13.22 -5.63
N SER A 431 9.82 -13.23 -5.86
CA SER A 431 9.17 -14.41 -6.41
C SER A 431 9.65 -14.72 -7.81
N GLN A 432 9.61 -15.98 -8.21
CA GLN A 432 9.96 -16.35 -9.58
C GLN A 432 9.01 -15.71 -10.59
N VAL A 433 7.70 -15.72 -10.29
CA VAL A 433 6.67 -15.00 -11.03
C VAL A 433 5.86 -14.15 -10.07
N PHE A 434 5.54 -12.92 -10.46
CA PHE A 434 4.66 -12.04 -9.73
C PHE A 434 3.39 -11.80 -10.53
N ILE A 435 2.23 -11.95 -9.89
CA ILE A 435 0.91 -11.66 -10.47
C ILE A 435 0.27 -10.56 -9.63
N GLY A 436 0.00 -9.42 -10.26
CA GLY A 436 -0.48 -8.23 -9.59
C GLY A 436 -1.90 -7.82 -9.95
N ASN A 437 -2.53 -7.03 -9.08
CA ASN A 437 -3.70 -6.23 -9.44
C ASN A 437 -3.22 -4.94 -10.14
N GLY A 438 -3.49 -4.82 -11.45
CA GLY A 438 -2.99 -3.72 -12.27
C GLY A 438 -3.44 -2.32 -11.84
N PHE A 439 -4.54 -2.20 -11.08
CA PHE A 439 -5.03 -0.93 -10.55
C PHE A 439 -4.31 -0.48 -9.26
N SER A 440 -3.44 -1.31 -8.70
CA SER A 440 -2.82 -1.03 -7.40
C SER A 440 -1.42 -0.43 -7.50
N SER A 441 -1.19 0.64 -6.74
CA SER A 441 0.15 1.20 -6.47
C SER A 441 1.10 0.19 -5.81
N LEU A 442 0.61 -0.76 -5.02
CA LEU A 442 1.44 -1.83 -4.44
C LEU A 442 2.05 -2.70 -5.54
N THR A 443 1.23 -3.10 -6.52
CA THR A 443 1.69 -3.87 -7.68
C THR A 443 2.67 -3.05 -8.52
N SER A 444 2.38 -1.77 -8.74
CA SER A 444 3.24 -0.82 -9.46
C SER A 444 4.64 -0.74 -8.85
N ASN A 445 4.71 -0.59 -7.52
CA ASN A 445 5.98 -0.59 -6.80
C ASN A 445 6.75 -1.91 -6.91
N ILE A 446 6.07 -3.06 -6.78
CA ILE A 446 6.74 -4.36 -6.92
C ILE A 446 7.30 -4.54 -8.33
N ILE A 447 6.52 -4.22 -9.37
CA ILE A 447 6.98 -4.34 -10.77
C ILE A 447 8.18 -3.44 -11.02
N MET A 448 8.12 -2.18 -10.58
CA MET A 448 9.25 -1.26 -10.65
C MET A 448 10.52 -1.86 -10.04
N LEU A 449 10.44 -2.38 -8.81
CA LEU A 449 11.60 -2.97 -8.12
C LEU A 449 12.12 -4.22 -8.83
N ARG A 450 11.22 -5.09 -9.31
CA ARG A 450 11.59 -6.29 -10.08
C ARG A 450 12.29 -5.95 -11.40
N MET A 451 11.81 -4.93 -12.10
CA MET A 451 12.39 -4.49 -13.38
C MET A 451 13.78 -3.87 -13.18
N VAL A 452 13.98 -3.01 -12.17
CA VAL A 452 15.31 -2.43 -11.91
C VAL A 452 16.33 -3.48 -11.46
N LYS A 453 15.88 -4.55 -10.80
CA LYS A 453 16.73 -5.71 -10.50
C LYS A 453 17.06 -6.60 -11.70
N GLY A 454 16.55 -6.28 -12.89
CA GLY A 454 16.79 -7.05 -14.09
C GLY A 454 16.11 -8.42 -14.09
N LEU A 455 15.04 -8.60 -13.30
CA LEU A 455 14.20 -9.79 -13.44
C LEU A 455 13.50 -9.76 -14.79
N LYS A 456 13.26 -10.95 -15.37
CA LYS A 456 12.61 -11.08 -16.69
C LYS A 456 11.29 -10.32 -16.69
N VAL A 457 11.10 -9.40 -17.63
CA VAL A 457 9.85 -8.60 -17.71
C VAL A 457 8.61 -9.50 -17.84
N SER A 458 8.72 -10.60 -18.59
CA SER A 458 7.67 -11.61 -18.75
C SER A 458 7.26 -12.33 -17.45
N SER A 459 8.05 -12.22 -16.38
CA SER A 459 7.72 -12.75 -15.05
C SER A 459 6.79 -11.84 -14.23
N ASN A 460 6.47 -10.65 -14.75
CA ASN A 460 5.50 -9.74 -14.16
C ASN A 460 4.18 -9.88 -14.93
N ARG A 461 3.14 -10.37 -14.27
CA ARG A 461 1.82 -10.65 -14.84
C ARG A 461 0.74 -9.88 -14.10
N PHE A 462 -0.42 -9.75 -14.73
CA PHE A 462 -1.63 -9.20 -14.11
C PHE A 462 -2.76 -10.23 -14.01
N LEU A 463 -3.67 -9.96 -13.08
CA LEU A 463 -4.93 -10.69 -12.87
C LEU A 463 -5.82 -10.67 -14.12
#